data_AF-A0A254NSQ9-F1
#
_entry.id   AF-A0A254NSQ9-F1
#
_cell.length_a   1.000
_cell.length_b   1.000
_cell.length_c   1.000
_cell.angle_alpha   90.00
_cell.angle_beta   90.00
_cell.angle_gamma   90.00
#
_symmetry.space_group_name_H-M   'P 1'
#
loop_
_entity.id
_entity.type
_entity.pdbx_description
1 polymer ?
#
loop_
_entity_poly.entity_id
_entity_poly.type
_entity_poly.pdbx_seq_one_letter_code
_entity_poly.pdbx_strand_id
1 'polypeptide(L)'
;MLYHLFPQLNPMLAILVIGPLLAAAAGFIGRRSHRNILWSAAFSLLIPLLFIAQDLATLTSNWDAWIIYGLAYAAVALLAQRLSGTKKSEVS
;
A
#
# COMPACT_ATOMS: atom_id res chain seq x y z
N MET A 1 0.30 9.37 -13.78
CA MET A 1 1.21 8.26 -14.14
C MET A 1 0.60 6.86 -14.12
N LEU A 2 -0.60 6.60 -13.59
CA LEU A 2 -1.38 5.37 -13.88
C LEU A 2 -2.64 5.70 -14.69
N TYR A 3 -3.31 6.83 -14.40
CA TYR A 3 -4.37 7.39 -15.25
C TYR A 3 -3.91 7.87 -16.63
N HIS A 4 -2.61 8.10 -16.81
CA HIS A 4 -2.05 8.38 -18.14
C HIS A 4 -1.97 7.10 -18.99
N LEU A 5 -1.74 5.94 -18.35
CA LEU A 5 -1.73 4.64 -19.02
C LEU A 5 -3.14 4.05 -19.14
N PHE A 6 -4.01 4.37 -18.18
CA PHE A 6 -5.40 3.88 -18.08
C PHE A 6 -6.35 5.05 -17.78
N PRO A 7 -6.68 5.88 -18.77
CA PRO A 7 -7.52 7.07 -18.56
C PRO A 7 -8.95 6.76 -18.13
N GLN A 8 -9.42 5.53 -18.33
CA GLN A 8 -10.75 5.07 -17.89
C GLN A 8 -10.73 4.41 -16.50
N LEU A 9 -9.58 4.36 -15.83
CA LEU A 9 -9.49 3.74 -14.51
C LEU A 9 -10.33 4.54 -13.51
N ASN A 10 -11.26 3.86 -12.83
CA ASN A 10 -12.07 4.51 -11.80
C ASN A 10 -11.20 4.85 -10.58
N PRO A 11 -11.15 6.10 -10.12
CA PRO A 11 -10.31 6.49 -9.00
C PRO A 11 -10.62 5.81 -7.68
N MET A 12 -11.90 5.55 -7.41
CA MET A 12 -12.31 4.78 -6.23
C MET A 12 -11.78 3.36 -6.29
N LEU A 13 -11.79 2.72 -7.47
CA LEU A 13 -11.29 1.36 -7.64
C LEU A 13 -9.78 1.29 -7.41
N ALA A 14 -9.04 2.29 -7.90
CA ALA A 14 -7.60 2.38 -7.67
C ALA A 14 -7.25 2.50 -6.17
N ILE A 15 -7.95 3.38 -5.46
CA ILE A 15 -7.64 3.69 -4.05
C ILE A 15 -8.22 2.65 -3.09
N LEU A 16 -9.40 2.10 -3.34
CA LEU A 16 -10.09 1.20 -2.40
C LEU A 16 -9.84 -0.28 -2.67
N VAL A 17 -9.39 -0.64 -3.87
CA VAL A 17 -9.16 -2.05 -4.24
C VAL A 17 -7.69 -2.28 -4.57
N ILE A 18 -7.16 -1.56 -5.56
CA ILE A 18 -5.79 -1.81 -6.05
C ILE A 18 -4.75 -1.43 -4.97
N GLY A 19 -4.89 -0.26 -4.35
CA GLY A 19 -3.97 0.20 -3.29
C GLY A 19 -3.85 -0.80 -2.12
N PRO A 20 -4.94 -1.22 -1.48
CA PRO A 20 -4.91 -2.21 -0.41
C PRO A 20 -4.36 -3.56 -0.83
N LEU A 21 -4.65 -4.03 -2.06
CA LEU A 21 -4.08 -5.27 -2.57
C LEU A 21 -2.55 -5.19 -2.73
N LEU A 22 -2.03 -4.08 -3.26
CA LEU A 22 -0.60 -3.84 -3.37
C LEU A 22 0.05 -3.77 -1.98
N ALA A 23 -0.61 -3.13 -1.01
CA ALA A 23 -0.13 -3.05 0.36
C ALA A 23 -0.07 -4.43 1.03
N ALA A 24 -1.11 -5.25 0.85
CA ALA A 24 -1.14 -6.63 1.33
C ALA A 24 -0.03 -7.47 0.71
N ALA A 25 0.19 -7.34 -0.60
CA ALA A 25 1.29 -8.02 -1.31
C ALA A 25 2.66 -7.59 -0.77
N ALA A 26 2.87 -6.29 -0.51
CA ALA A 26 4.10 -5.79 0.10
C ALA A 26 4.32 -6.40 1.50
N GLY A 27 3.28 -6.51 2.32
CA GLY A 27 3.33 -7.20 3.62
C GLY A 27 3.71 -8.68 3.50
N PHE A 28 3.13 -9.40 2.54
CA PHE A 28 3.44 -10.80 2.27
C PHE A 28 4.90 -11.00 1.80
N ILE A 29 5.35 -10.19 0.84
CA ILE A 29 6.72 -10.22 0.31
C ILE A 29 7.73 -9.84 1.40
N GLY A 30 7.42 -8.82 2.22
CA GLY A 30 8.23 -8.40 3.35
C GLY A 30 8.45 -9.54 4.34
N ARG A 31 7.40 -10.31 4.65
CA ARG A 31 7.52 -11.51 5.49
C ARG A 31 8.38 -12.59 4.83
N ARG A 32 8.11 -12.93 3.57
CA ARG A 32 8.83 -13.98 2.84
C ARG A 32 10.32 -13.69 2.72
N SER A 33 10.68 -12.41 2.58
CA SER A 33 12.06 -11.95 2.50
C SER A 33 12.71 -11.71 3.87
N HIS A 34 12.05 -12.09 4.97
CA HIS A 34 12.50 -11.86 6.35
C HIS A 34 12.84 -10.38 6.65
N ARG A 35 12.26 -9.44 5.90
CA ARG A 35 12.52 -8.01 6.10
C ARG A 35 11.75 -7.49 7.31
N ASN A 36 12.32 -6.46 7.93
CA ASN A 36 11.71 -5.78 9.07
C ASN A 36 10.32 -5.27 8.71
N ILE A 37 9.40 -5.30 9.68
CA ILE A 37 8.01 -4.88 9.55
C ILE A 37 7.86 -3.41 9.11
N LEU A 38 8.84 -2.59 9.51
CA LEU A 38 8.99 -1.20 9.08
C LEU A 38 9.15 -1.06 7.56
N TRP A 39 9.77 -2.03 6.89
CA TRP A 39 9.99 -1.98 5.45
C TRP A 39 8.67 -2.06 4.68
N SER A 40 7.79 -2.99 5.07
CA SER A 40 6.47 -3.16 4.45
C SER A 40 5.59 -1.92 4.68
N ALA A 41 5.62 -1.35 5.88
CA ALA A 41 4.87 -0.14 6.20
C ALA A 41 5.38 1.08 5.43
N ALA A 42 6.71 1.27 5.36
CA ALA A 42 7.32 2.36 4.61
C ALA A 42 7.02 2.25 3.11
N PHE A 43 7.05 1.03 2.55
CA PHE A 43 6.70 0.81 1.16
C PHE A 43 5.23 1.14 0.88
N SER A 44 4.32 0.76 1.79
CA SER A 44 2.89 1.06 1.64
C SER A 44 2.55 2.55 1.69
N LEU A 45 3.35 3.37 2.37
CA LEU A 45 3.20 4.83 2.34
C LEU A 45 3.49 5.44 0.97
N LEU A 46 4.21 4.72 0.10
CA LEU A 46 4.51 5.16 -1.27
C LEU A 46 3.41 4.79 -2.26
N ILE A 47 2.54 3.82 -1.93
CA ILE A 47 1.46 3.36 -2.82
C ILE A 47 0.46 4.48 -3.18
N PRO A 48 -0.05 5.32 -2.25
CA PRO A 48 -0.97 6.40 -2.60
C PRO A 48 -0.33 7.44 -3.54
N LEU A 49 0.99 7.62 -3.46
CA LEU A 49 1.71 8.55 -4.34
C LEU A 49 1.61 8.14 -5.82
N LEU A 50 1.47 6.84 -6.13
CA LEU A 50 1.26 6.36 -7.49
C LEU A 50 -0.03 6.92 -8.12
N PHE A 51 -0.99 7.30 -7.29
CA PHE A 51 -2.29 7.81 -7.71
C PHE A 51 -2.41 9.34 -7.58
N ILE A 52 -1.84 9.91 -6.52
CA ILE A 52 -2.02 11.32 -6.15
C ILE A 52 -0.92 12.23 -6.73
N ALA A 53 0.31 11.74 -6.88
CA ALA A 53 1.45 12.55 -7.30
C ALA A 53 1.53 12.69 -8.83
N GLN A 54 0.61 13.44 -9.44
CA GLN A 54 0.69 13.78 -10.87
C GLN A 54 1.57 15.01 -11.12
N ASP A 55 1.51 16.00 -10.23
CA ASP A 55 2.39 17.16 -10.19
C ASP A 55 2.56 17.63 -8.73
N LEU A 56 3.50 18.55 -8.49
CA LEU A 56 3.82 19.03 -7.14
C LEU A 56 2.66 19.82 -6.50
N ALA A 57 1.82 20.47 -7.32
CA ALA A 57 0.66 21.25 -6.87
C ALA A 57 -0.49 20.34 -6.41
N THR A 58 -0.73 19.25 -7.12
CA THR A 58 -1.72 18.23 -6.77
C THR A 58 -1.27 17.48 -5.52
N LEU A 59 0.03 17.23 -5.37
CA LEU A 59 0.58 16.60 -4.17
C LEU A 59 0.33 17.44 -2.92
N THR A 60 0.62 18.75 -2.96
CA THR A 60 0.41 19.64 -1.82
C THR A 60 -1.07 19.85 -1.51
N SER A 61 -1.93 19.86 -2.54
CA SER A 61 -3.39 19.94 -2.38
C SER A 61 -4.05 18.67 -1.84
N ASN A 62 -3.37 17.52 -1.90
CA ASN A 62 -3.91 16.21 -1.48
C ASN A 62 -3.01 15.53 -0.42
N TRP A 63 -2.27 16.35 0.34
CA TRP A 63 -1.35 15.87 1.36
C TRP A 63 -2.06 15.13 2.50
N ASP A 64 -3.25 15.59 2.86
CA ASP A 64 -4.17 14.95 3.78
C ASP A 64 -4.59 13.55 3.30
N ALA A 65 -4.98 13.43 2.03
CA ALA A 65 -5.34 12.17 1.41
C ALA A 65 -4.14 11.21 1.40
N TRP A 66 -2.94 11.70 1.09
CA TRP A 66 -1.73 10.89 1.15
C TRP A 66 -1.49 10.30 2.54
N ILE A 67 -1.60 11.11 3.60
CA ILE A 67 -1.44 10.64 4.98
C ILE A 67 -2.50 9.58 5.33
N ILE A 68 -3.77 9.87 5.06
CA ILE A 68 -4.88 8.98 5.44
C ILE A 68 -4.77 7.63 4.73
N TYR A 69 -4.63 7.64 3.41
CA TYR A 69 -4.54 6.41 2.63
C TYR A 69 -3.21 5.69 2.86
N GLY A 70 -2.12 6.44 3.05
CA GLY A 70 -0.82 5.87 3.37
C GLY A 70 -0.85 5.10 4.70
N LEU A 71 -1.42 5.69 5.76
CA LEU A 71 -1.57 5.01 7.05
C LEU A 71 -2.51 3.81 6.96
N ALA A 72 -3.61 3.92 6.22
CA ALA A 72 -4.52 2.80 6.00
C ALA A 72 -3.81 1.63 5.29
N TYR A 73 -3.04 1.90 4.24
CA TYR A 73 -2.29 0.88 3.52
C TYR A 73 -1.15 0.29 4.36
N ALA A 74 -0.47 1.11 5.17
CA ALA A 74 0.50 0.62 6.13
C ALA A 74 -0.16 -0.37 7.11
N ALA A 75 -1.33 -0.06 7.66
CA ALA A 75 -2.08 -0.97 8.52
C ALA A 75 -2.44 -2.28 7.80
N VAL A 76 -2.87 -2.22 6.54
CA VAL A 76 -3.15 -3.41 5.72
C VAL A 76 -1.89 -4.27 5.52
N ALA A 77 -0.76 -3.66 5.20
CA ALA A 77 0.51 -4.39 5.02
C ALA A 77 0.98 -5.04 6.33
N LEU A 78 0.83 -4.36 7.46
CA LEU A 78 1.14 -4.89 8.79
C LEU A 78 0.26 -6.10 9.13
N LEU A 79 -1.05 -5.99 8.89
CA LEU A 79 -2.00 -7.08 9.08
C LEU A 79 -1.64 -8.27 8.19
N ALA A 80 -1.40 -8.05 6.90
CA ALA A 80 -1.02 -9.10 5.96
C ALA A 80 0.28 -9.81 6.38
N GLN A 81 1.29 -9.04 6.82
CA GLN A 81 2.56 -9.59 7.30
C GLN A 81 2.40 -10.42 8.57
N ARG A 82 1.52 -10.00 9.51
CA ARG A 82 1.21 -10.76 10.73
C ARG A 82 0.43 -12.04 10.45
N LEU A 83 -0.62 -11.96 9.63
CA LEU A 83 -1.44 -13.12 9.23
C LEU A 83 -0.63 -14.15 8.44
N SER A 84 0.39 -13.71 7.71
CA SER A 84 1.34 -14.61 7.03
C SER A 84 2.29 -15.32 7.99
N GLY A 85 2.43 -14.83 9.22
CA GLY A 85 3.31 -15.38 10.24
C GLY A 85 2.68 -16.47 11.11
N THR A 86 1.36 -16.44 11.31
CA THR A 86 0.64 -17.41 12.16
C THR A 86 0.64 -18.83 11.59
N LYS A 87 0.79 -18.99 10.27
CA LYS A 87 0.82 -20.32 9.62
C LYS A 87 2.04 -21.19 9.98
N LYS A 88 3.08 -20.66 10.63
CA LYS A 88 4.29 -21.44 10.94
C LYS A 88 4.28 -22.09 12.33
N SER A 89 3.22 -21.92 13.12
CA SER A 89 3.15 -22.40 14.51
C SER A 89 2.23 -23.62 14.73
N GLU A 90 1.56 -24.12 13.69
CA GLU A 90 0.69 -25.32 13.80
C GLU A 90 1.32 -26.60 13.24
N VAL A 91 2.59 -26.55 12.80
CA VAL A 91 3.33 -27.72 12.31
C VAL A 91 4.73 -27.70 12.91
N SER A 92 4.83 -27.92 14.22
CA SER A 92 6.08 -28.29 14.89
C SER A 92 5.79 -29.20 16.07
#